data_AF-A0A9N9A516-F1
#
_entry.id   AF-A0A9N9A516-F1
#
_cell.length_a   1.000
_cell.length_b   1.000
_cell.length_c   1.000
_cell.angle_alpha   90.00
_cell.angle_beta   90.00
_cell.angle_gamma   90.00
#
_symmetry.space_group_name_H-M   'P 1'
#
loop_
_entity.id
_entity.type
_entity.pdbx_description
1 polymer ?
#
loop_
_entity_poly.entity_id
_entity_poly.type
_entity_poly.pdbx_seq_one_letter_code
_entity_poly.pdbx_strand_id
1 'polypeptide(L)'
;MTSEQKYPGYEELTSYLTRSRDKSFWSFLLYCRDAIVATTSPTSRWYDLDNFWYKCFLVEAKELLNQNDFNNLEKQVSEDRKCYNFEDYWNDVIDACKIKQKILAYEKEKERIQLEHLHKLNEIDKKIEMENIELQRQT
;
A
#
# COMPACT_ATOMS: atom_id res chain seq x y z
N MET A 1 -2.91 -5.22 27.92
CA MET A 1 -2.61 -4.07 27.03
C MET A 1 -3.04 -4.48 25.63
N THR A 2 -4.18 -3.97 25.18
CA THR A 2 -4.68 -4.22 23.82
C THR A 2 -3.83 -3.39 22.87
N SER A 3 -3.10 -4.04 21.97
CA SER A 3 -2.56 -3.35 20.79
C SER A 3 -3.77 -2.86 20.00
N GLU A 4 -4.12 -1.58 20.13
CA GLU A 4 -5.09 -0.96 19.23
C GLU A 4 -4.59 -1.18 17.81
N GLN A 5 -5.36 -1.94 17.05
CA GLN A 5 -5.03 -2.31 15.69
C GLN A 5 -5.13 -1.03 14.85
N LYS A 6 -4.00 -0.33 14.71
CA LYS A 6 -3.88 0.89 13.92
C LYS A 6 -4.26 0.59 12.47
N TYR A 7 -5.03 1.47 11.85
CA TYR A 7 -5.39 1.30 10.45
C TYR A 7 -4.15 1.49 9.56
N PRO A 8 -4.13 0.87 8.37
CA PRO A 8 -3.03 1.04 7.45
C PRO A 8 -2.83 2.52 7.06
N GLY A 9 -1.60 3.02 7.12
CA GLY A 9 -1.27 4.44 6.89
C GLY A 9 -1.29 5.33 8.14
N TYR A 10 -1.56 4.77 9.32
CA TYR A 10 -1.52 5.51 10.59
C TYR A 10 -0.15 6.13 10.87
N GLU A 11 0.94 5.39 10.64
CA GLU A 11 2.29 5.88 10.95
C GLU A 11 2.69 7.06 10.06
N GLU A 12 2.34 6.99 8.78
CA GLU A 12 2.57 8.06 7.82
C GLU A 12 1.72 9.30 8.14
N LEU A 13 0.45 9.12 8.50
CA LEU A 13 -0.43 10.22 8.90
C LEU A 13 0.06 10.90 10.18
N THR A 14 0.40 10.13 11.21
CA THR A 14 0.90 10.68 12.48
C THR A 14 2.26 11.37 12.29
N SER A 15 3.16 10.80 11.48
CA SER A 15 4.43 11.43 11.07
C SER A 15 4.19 12.75 10.34
N TYR A 16 3.23 12.79 9.41
CA TYR A 16 2.86 14.01 8.69
C TYR A 16 2.35 15.10 9.64
N LEU A 17 1.41 14.75 10.53
CA LEU A 17 0.81 15.67 11.48
C LEU A 17 1.80 16.17 12.54
N THR A 18 2.83 15.41 12.88
CA THR A 18 3.86 15.88 13.83
C THR A 18 4.93 16.75 13.18
N ARG A 19 5.24 16.54 11.89
CA ARG A 19 6.38 17.21 11.22
C ARG A 19 5.99 18.41 10.37
N SER A 20 4.78 18.44 9.82
CA SER A 20 4.38 19.52 8.91
C SER A 20 4.01 20.80 9.66
N ARG A 21 4.60 21.93 9.25
CA ARG A 21 4.21 23.26 9.76
C ARG A 21 2.87 23.69 9.18
N ASP A 22 2.71 23.55 7.86
CA ASP A 22 1.49 23.91 7.13
C ASP A 22 0.72 22.64 6.79
N LYS A 23 -0.25 22.29 7.64
CA LYS A 23 -1.04 21.08 7.48
C LYS A 23 -2.23 21.37 6.57
N SER A 24 -2.35 20.64 5.48
CA SER A 24 -3.60 20.54 4.72
C SER A 24 -3.95 19.09 4.39
N PHE A 25 -5.21 18.84 4.09
CA PHE A 25 -5.66 17.51 3.67
C PHE A 25 -5.03 17.11 2.34
N TRP A 26 -4.96 18.04 1.38
CA TRP A 26 -4.33 17.78 0.08
C TRP A 26 -2.84 17.41 0.19
N SER A 27 -2.07 18.16 0.98
CA SER A 27 -0.65 17.85 1.18
C SER A 27 -0.43 16.56 1.97
N PHE A 28 -1.36 16.21 2.88
CA PHE A 28 -1.41 14.89 3.52
C PHE A 28 -1.60 13.77 2.49
N LEU A 29 -2.59 13.91 1.59
CA LEU A 29 -2.89 12.91 0.56
C LEU A 29 -1.67 12.67 -0.33
N LEU A 30 -1.00 13.73 -0.77
CA LEU A 30 0.23 13.62 -1.55
C LEU A 30 1.37 12.96 -0.77
N TYR A 31 1.56 13.32 0.51
CA TYR A 31 2.61 12.77 1.35
C TYR A 31 2.41 11.27 1.62
N CYS A 32 1.17 10.84 1.86
CA CYS A 32 0.84 9.45 2.20
C CYS A 32 0.46 8.60 0.99
N ARG A 33 0.64 9.10 -0.24
CA ARG A 33 0.09 8.47 -1.45
C ARG A 33 0.49 7.01 -1.60
N ASP A 34 1.75 6.66 -1.34
CA ASP A 34 2.23 5.29 -1.49
C ASP A 34 1.59 4.33 -0.48
N ALA A 35 1.44 4.77 0.78
CA ALA A 35 0.75 4.01 1.82
C ALA A 35 -0.74 3.86 1.50
N ILE A 36 -1.38 4.93 1.01
CA ILE A 36 -2.78 4.92 0.55
C ILE A 36 -2.95 3.92 -0.60
N VAL A 37 -2.08 3.96 -1.62
CA VAL A 37 -2.14 3.03 -2.77
C VAL A 37 -1.92 1.59 -2.32
N ALA A 38 -1.04 1.35 -1.35
CA ALA A 38 -0.76 0.02 -0.83
C ALA A 38 -1.95 -0.61 -0.07
N THR A 39 -2.88 0.22 0.43
CA THR A 39 -3.93 -0.20 1.37
C THR A 39 -5.34 -0.04 0.79
N THR A 40 -5.46 0.68 -0.32
CA THR A 40 -6.67 0.79 -1.13
C THR A 40 -7.06 -0.57 -1.75
N SER A 41 -8.36 -0.83 -1.86
CA SER A 41 -8.89 -1.94 -2.65
C SER A 41 -9.16 -1.51 -4.11
N PRO A 42 -8.92 -2.36 -5.12
CA PRO A 42 -9.25 -2.08 -6.52
C PRO A 42 -10.72 -1.82 -6.78
N THR A 43 -11.59 -2.32 -5.88
CA THR A 43 -13.05 -2.19 -5.95
C THR A 43 -13.56 -1.05 -5.08
N SER A 44 -12.66 -0.29 -4.44
CA SER A 44 -13.03 0.89 -3.66
C SER A 44 -13.68 1.92 -4.56
N ARG A 45 -14.66 2.65 -4.01
CA ARG A 45 -15.25 3.82 -4.66
C ARG A 45 -14.51 5.05 -4.17
N TRP A 46 -14.30 6.03 -5.05
CA TRP A 46 -13.54 7.23 -4.74
C TRP A 46 -14.08 7.96 -3.49
N TYR A 47 -15.40 8.04 -3.36
CA TYR A 47 -16.04 8.76 -2.26
C TYR A 47 -15.93 8.02 -0.91
N ASP A 48 -15.83 6.68 -0.93
CA ASP A 48 -15.62 5.89 0.28
C ASP A 48 -14.20 6.11 0.80
N LEU A 49 -13.21 6.15 -0.10
CA LEU A 49 -11.82 6.48 0.24
C LEU A 49 -11.70 7.90 0.79
N ASP A 50 -12.30 8.87 0.10
CA ASP A 50 -12.29 10.26 0.54
C ASP A 50 -12.86 10.43 1.95
N ASN A 51 -14.03 9.84 2.21
CA ASN A 51 -14.66 9.88 3.53
C ASN A 51 -13.81 9.22 4.61
N PHE A 52 -13.23 8.06 4.31
CA PHE A 52 -12.40 7.31 5.24
C PHE A 52 -11.16 8.13 5.63
N TRP A 53 -10.39 8.57 4.65
CA TRP A 53 -9.13 9.28 4.88
C TRP A 53 -9.34 10.67 5.48
N TYR A 54 -10.41 11.36 5.11
CA TYR A 54 -10.84 12.60 5.76
C TYR A 54 -11.10 12.39 7.26
N LYS A 55 -11.84 11.33 7.60
CA LYS A 55 -12.15 11.02 8.99
C LYS A 55 -10.90 10.66 9.77
N CYS A 56 -10.03 9.80 9.22
CA CYS A 56 -8.74 9.46 9.84
C CYS A 56 -7.91 10.72 10.09
N PHE A 57 -7.77 11.58 9.08
CA PHE A 57 -7.02 12.83 9.19
C PHE A 57 -7.51 13.71 10.35
N LEU A 58 -8.82 13.94 10.45
CA LEU A 58 -9.38 14.77 11.52
C LEU A 58 -9.27 14.12 12.90
N VAL A 59 -9.45 12.80 13.00
CA VAL A 59 -9.31 12.09 14.28
C VAL A 59 -7.89 12.23 14.81
N GLU A 60 -6.87 11.92 14.00
CA GLU A 60 -5.49 12.03 14.46
C GLU A 60 -5.06 13.48 14.69
N ALA A 61 -5.53 14.42 13.86
CA ALA A 61 -5.24 15.83 14.05
C ALA A 61 -5.80 16.35 15.38
N LYS A 62 -6.99 15.88 15.79
CA LYS A 62 -7.61 16.25 17.06
C LYS A 62 -6.81 15.74 18.26
N GLU A 63 -6.25 14.55 18.17
CA GLU A 63 -5.44 13.95 19.23
C GLU A 63 -4.05 14.61 19.33
N LEU A 64 -3.48 15.07 18.21
CA LEU A 64 -2.10 15.56 18.14
C LEU A 64 -1.95 17.08 18.25
N LEU A 65 -2.99 17.85 17.93
CA LEU A 65 -2.94 19.31 17.92
C LEU A 65 -3.63 19.91 19.15
N ASN A 66 -3.21 21.12 19.54
CA ASN A 66 -4.00 21.89 20.49
C ASN A 66 -5.35 22.30 19.85
N GLN A 67 -6.33 22.61 20.70
CA GLN A 67 -7.69 22.89 20.27
C GLN A 67 -7.80 24.04 19.25
N ASN A 68 -6.98 25.08 19.38
CA ASN A 68 -7.05 26.22 18.47
C ASN A 68 -6.52 25.86 17.07
N ASP A 69 -5.39 25.16 17.01
CA ASP A 69 -4.81 24.71 15.75
C ASP A 69 -5.70 23.66 15.07
N PHE A 70 -6.30 22.75 15.85
CA PHE A 70 -7.26 21.78 15.33
C PHE A 70 -8.50 22.47 14.73
N ASN A 71 -9.12 23.41 15.44
CA ASN A 71 -10.32 24.10 14.95
C ASN A 71 -10.05 24.87 13.64
N ASN A 72 -8.87 25.51 13.54
CA ASN A 72 -8.45 26.21 12.32
C ASN A 72 -8.26 25.22 11.16
N LEU A 73 -7.58 24.09 11.41
CA LEU A 73 -7.34 23.05 10.43
C LEU A 73 -8.65 22.38 9.97
N GLU A 74 -9.53 22.03 10.89
CA GLU A 74 -10.83 21.40 10.60
C GLU A 74 -11.68 22.31 9.70
N LYS A 75 -11.72 23.61 10.02
CA LYS A 75 -12.44 24.60 9.21
C LYS A 75 -11.86 24.66 7.79
N GLN A 76 -10.54 24.82 7.68
CA GLN A 76 -9.86 24.88 6.38
C GLN A 76 -10.13 23.62 5.55
N VAL A 77 -9.93 22.44 6.14
CA VAL A 77 -10.09 21.15 5.44
C VAL A 77 -11.54 20.89 5.04
N SER A 78 -12.50 21.33 5.86
CA SER A 78 -13.93 21.27 5.52
C SER A 78 -14.31 22.19 4.36
N GLU A 79 -13.68 23.37 4.27
CA GLU A 79 -13.87 24.33 3.18
C GLU A 79 -13.22 23.80 1.89
N ASP A 80 -11.97 23.35 1.96
CA ASP A 80 -11.24 22.75 0.84
C ASP A 80 -12.03 21.59 0.24
N ARG A 81 -12.53 20.68 1.08
CA ARG A 81 -13.27 19.50 0.61
C ARG A 81 -14.61 19.82 -0.05
N LYS A 82 -15.21 20.98 0.25
CA LYS A 82 -16.42 21.46 -0.44
C LYS A 82 -16.09 22.09 -1.79
N CYS A 83 -14.92 22.71 -1.91
CA CYS A 83 -14.50 23.44 -3.10
C CYS A 83 -13.74 22.58 -4.12
N TYR A 84 -13.02 21.55 -3.66
CA TYR A 84 -12.21 20.68 -4.50
C TYR A 84 -12.89 19.32 -4.67
N ASN A 85 -13.02 18.88 -5.93
CA ASN A 85 -13.36 17.50 -6.22
C ASN A 85 -12.09 16.64 -6.20
N PHE A 86 -11.98 15.73 -5.22
CA PHE A 86 -10.86 14.78 -5.14
C PHE A 86 -11.10 13.51 -5.96
N GLU A 87 -12.19 13.41 -6.73
CA GLU A 87 -12.54 12.24 -7.53
C GLU A 87 -11.40 11.79 -8.46
N ASP A 88 -10.78 12.71 -9.21
CA ASP A 88 -9.67 12.39 -10.10
C ASP A 88 -8.48 11.81 -9.33
N TYR A 89 -8.11 12.42 -8.21
CA TYR A 89 -7.04 11.93 -7.34
C TYR A 89 -7.33 10.51 -6.83
N TRP A 90 -8.56 10.26 -6.39
CA TRP A 90 -8.94 8.96 -5.85
C TRP A 90 -9.05 7.89 -6.93
N ASN A 91 -9.51 8.24 -8.13
CA ASN A 91 -9.48 7.35 -9.28
C ASN A 91 -8.03 6.98 -9.67
N ASP A 92 -7.11 7.95 -9.64
CA ASP A 92 -5.68 7.70 -9.85
C ASP A 92 -5.09 6.75 -8.80
N VAL A 93 -5.50 6.88 -7.54
CA VAL A 93 -5.11 5.95 -6.46
C VAL A 93 -5.65 4.54 -6.71
N ILE A 94 -6.92 4.43 -7.11
CA ILE A 94 -7.56 3.14 -7.41
C ILE A 94 -6.86 2.46 -8.59
N ASP A 95 -6.54 3.21 -9.65
CA ASP A 95 -5.85 2.67 -10.83
C ASP A 95 -4.41 2.29 -10.52
N ALA A 96 -3.69 3.08 -9.72
CA ALA A 96 -2.37 2.70 -9.21
C ALA A 96 -2.42 1.40 -8.39
N CYS A 97 -3.45 1.22 -7.55
CA CYS A 97 -3.68 -0.02 -6.81
C CYS A 97 -3.90 -1.22 -7.75
N LYS A 98 -4.78 -1.08 -8.77
CA LYS A 98 -5.01 -2.13 -9.78
C LYS A 98 -3.71 -2.54 -10.49
N ILE A 99 -2.89 -1.56 -10.89
CA ILE A 99 -1.60 -1.83 -11.54
C ILE A 99 -0.67 -2.58 -10.58
N LYS A 100 -0.54 -2.12 -9.33
CA LYS A 100 0.31 -2.77 -8.32
C LYS A 100 -0.11 -4.22 -8.08
N GLN A 101 -1.41 -4.51 -8.02
CA GLN A 101 -1.90 -5.89 -7.87
C GLN A 101 -1.58 -6.77 -9.08
N LYS A 102 -1.69 -6.24 -10.30
CA LYS A 102 -1.29 -6.96 -11.52
C LYS A 102 0.20 -7.30 -11.50
N ILE A 103 1.05 -6.35 -11.11
CA ILE A 103 2.50 -6.57 -10.97
C ILE A 103 2.76 -7.70 -9.97
N LEU A 104 2.17 -7.64 -8.78
CA LEU A 104 2.32 -8.68 -7.76
C LEU A 104 1.85 -10.07 -8.25
N ALA A 105 0.79 -10.12 -9.05
CA ALA A 105 0.34 -11.38 -9.64
C ALA A 105 1.36 -11.94 -10.65
N TYR A 106 1.94 -11.08 -11.50
CA TYR A 106 2.98 -11.50 -12.44
C TYR A 106 4.28 -11.91 -11.74
N GLU A 107 4.66 -11.25 -10.65
CA GLU A 107 5.83 -11.62 -9.86
C GLU A 107 5.67 -13.00 -9.22
N LYS A 108 4.50 -13.28 -8.64
CA LYS A 108 4.18 -14.61 -8.08
C LYS A 108 4.20 -15.70 -9.14
N GLU A 109 3.65 -15.42 -10.31
CA GLU A 109 3.65 -16.40 -11.41
C GLU A 109 5.06 -16.65 -11.95
N LYS A 110 5.88 -15.60 -12.06
CA LYS A 110 7.30 -15.72 -12.40
C LYS A 110 8.04 -16.60 -11.39
N GLU A 111 7.84 -16.38 -10.09
CA GLU A 111 8.45 -17.19 -9.03
C GLU A 111 8.00 -18.65 -9.09
N ARG A 112 6.70 -18.89 -9.32
CA ARG A 112 6.14 -20.24 -9.50
C ARG A 112 6.83 -20.99 -10.65
N ILE A 113 6.97 -20.34 -11.80
CA ILE A 113 7.62 -20.93 -12.99
C ILE A 113 9.10 -21.21 -12.71
N GLN A 114 9.81 -20.31 -12.02
CA GLN A 114 11.20 -20.49 -11.66
C GLN A 114 11.41 -21.70 -10.74
N LEU A 115 10.56 -21.86 -9.73
CA LEU A 115 10.60 -23.01 -8.82
C LEU A 115 10.31 -24.33 -9.56
N GLU A 116 9.33 -24.32 -10.47
CA GLU A 116 9.00 -25.49 -11.29
C GLU A 116 10.17 -25.89 -12.19
N HIS A 117 10.83 -24.94 -12.83
CA HIS A 117 12.03 -25.19 -13.64
C HIS A 117 13.19 -25.72 -12.81
N LEU A 118 13.45 -25.14 -11.63
CA LEU A 118 14.50 -25.62 -10.73
C LEU A 118 14.26 -27.08 -10.31
N HIS A 119 13.01 -27.44 -10.00
CA HIS A 119 12.65 -28.80 -9.67
C HIS A 119 12.95 -29.77 -10.83
N LYS A 120 12.55 -29.41 -12.06
CA LYS A 120 12.82 -30.22 -13.26
C LYS A 120 14.32 -30.39 -13.53
N LEU A 121 15.11 -29.33 -13.34
CA LEU A 121 16.58 -29.40 -13.48
C LEU A 121 17.18 -30.38 -12.49
N ASN A 122 16.78 -30.28 -11.21
CA ASN A 122 17.25 -31.22 -10.17
C ASN A 122 16.88 -32.68 -10.48
N GLU A 123 15.70 -32.94 -11.06
CA GLU A 123 15.33 -34.29 -11.50
C GLU A 123 16.20 -34.81 -12.65
N ILE A 124 16.55 -33.93 -13.60
CA ILE A 124 17.43 -34.28 -14.72
C ILE A 124 18.85 -34.53 -14.21
N ASP A 125 19.37 -33.68 -13.33
CA ASP A 125 20.70 -33.84 -12.74
C ASP A 125 20.84 -35.18 -12.00
N LYS A 126 19.82 -35.58 -11.23
CA LYS A 126 19.76 -36.89 -10.58
C LYS A 126 19.80 -38.04 -11.58
N LYS A 127 19.09 -37.92 -12.71
CA LYS A 127 19.11 -38.95 -13.78
C LYS A 127 20.50 -39.06 -14.40
N ILE A 128 21.13 -37.93 -14.72
CA ILE A 128 22.50 -37.90 -15.24
C ILE A 128 23.47 -38.55 -14.26
N GLU A 129 23.36 -38.25 -12.98
CA GLU A 129 24.20 -38.85 -11.94
C GLU A 129 24.02 -40.38 -11.87
N MET A 130 22.78 -40.88 -11.91
CA MET A 130 22.50 -42.32 -11.92
C MET A 130 23.12 -43.02 -13.14
N GLU A 131 22.98 -42.46 -14.34
CA GLU A 131 23.55 -43.04 -15.56
C GLU A 131 25.09 -43.03 -15.53
N ASN A 132 25.69 -41.97 -14.99
CA ASN A 132 27.16 -41.90 -14.82
C ASN A 132 27.67 -42.97 -13.84
N ILE A 133 26.95 -43.21 -12.73
CA ILE A 133 27.29 -44.27 -11.78
C ILE A 133 27.20 -45.65 -12.47
N GLU A 134 26.17 -45.88 -13.28
CA GLU A 134 25.99 -47.14 -13.99
C GLU A 134 27.09 -47.36 -15.05
N LEU A 135 27.46 -46.31 -15.78
CA LEU A 135 28.58 -46.34 -16.73
C LEU A 135 29.91 -46.71 -16.05
N GLN A 136 30.18 -46.16 -14.87
CA GLN A 136 31.40 -46.47 -14.10
C GLN A 136 31.46 -47.92 -13.63
N ARG A 137 30.32 -48.60 -13.43
CA ARG A 137 30.28 -50.02 -13.05
C ARG A 137 30.60 -50.97 -14.20
N GLN A 138 30.47 -50.50 -15.44
CA GLN A 138 30.73 -51.28 -16.65
C GLN A 138 32.18 -51.16 -17.14
N THR A 139 32.99 -50.31 -16.52
CA THR A 139 34.39 -50.03 -16.87
C THR A 139 35.34 -50.57 -15.81
#